data_AF-A0A535AIK7-F1
#
_entry.id   AF-A0A535AIK7-F1
#
_cell.length_a   1.000
_cell.length_b   1.000
_cell.length_c   1.000
_cell.angle_alpha   90.00
_cell.angle_beta   90.00
_cell.angle_gamma   90.00
#
_symmetry.space_group_name_H-M   'P 1'
#
loop_
_entity.id
_entity.type
_entity.pdbx_description
1 polymer ?
#
loop_
_entity_poly.entity_id
_entity_poly.type
_entity_poly.pdbx_seq_one_letter_code
_entity_poly.pdbx_strand_id
1 'polypeptide(L)' 'MKLQNPLPRILDVLARDEGQGMVEYALILVLIAVVVIVVLIILGNQVQNVFCNISGGLGQ' A
#
# COMPACT_ATOMS: atom_id res chain seq x y z
N MET A 1 -33.78 -30.55 -31.50
CA MET A 1 -32.61 -29.67 -31.64
C MET A 1 -32.60 -28.72 -30.45
N LYS A 2 -31.75 -28.97 -29.44
CA LYS A 2 -31.66 -28.15 -28.23
C LYS A 2 -30.79 -26.93 -28.56
N LEU A 3 -31.37 -25.74 -28.69
CA LEU A 3 -30.58 -24.51 -28.62
C LEU A 3 -30.03 -24.43 -27.19
N GLN A 4 -28.78 -24.85 -27.03
CA GLN A 4 -28.02 -24.62 -25.81
C GLN A 4 -27.75 -23.12 -25.75
N ASN A 5 -28.53 -22.39 -24.94
CA ASN A 5 -28.29 -20.97 -24.69
C ASN A 5 -26.91 -20.81 -24.04
N PRO A 6 -25.97 -20.08 -24.65
CA PRO A 6 -24.65 -19.83 -24.07
C PRO A 6 -24.66 -18.74 -22.98
N LEU A 7 -25.82 -18.09 -22.76
CA LEU A 7 -25.99 -16.97 -21.83
C LEU A 7 -25.53 -17.19 -20.38
N PRO A 8 -25.64 -18.37 -19.72
CA PRO A 8 -25.25 -18.48 -18.32
C PRO A 8 -23.75 -18.29 -18.11
N ARG A 9 -22.93 -18.66 -19.10
CA ARG A 9 -21.46 -18.65 -18.99
C ARG A 9 -20.86 -17.25 -19.02
N ILE A 10 -21.62 -16.24 -19.46
CA ILE A 10 -21.15 -14.85 -19.64
C ILE A 10 -21.43 -14.03 -18.37
N LEU A 11 -22.56 -14.31 -17.70
CA LEU A 11 -22.89 -13.70 -16.40
C LEU A 11 -21.92 -14.14 -15.30
N ASP A 12 -21.45 -15.40 -15.36
CA ASP A 12 -20.47 -15.94 -14.41
C ASP A 12 -19.06 -15.33 -14.55
N VAL A 13 -18.69 -14.80 -15.71
CA VAL A 13 -17.37 -14.17 -15.89
C VAL A 13 -17.36 -12.78 -15.24
N LEU A 14 -18.45 -12.03 -15.38
CA LEU A 14 -18.58 -10.69 -14.81
C LEU A 14 -18.64 -10.70 -13.27
N ALA A 15 -19.19 -11.76 -12.67
CA ALA A 15 -19.31 -11.89 -11.21
C ALA A 15 -18.01 -12.31 -10.49
N ARG A 16 -16.97 -12.75 -11.23
CA ARG A 16 -15.74 -13.31 -10.63
C ARG A 16 -14.59 -12.29 -10.51
N ASP A 17 -14.70 -11.14 -11.17
CA ASP A 17 -13.65 -10.10 -11.18
C ASP A 17 -13.69 -9.14 -9.97
N GLU A 18 -14.75 -9.16 -9.15
CA GLU A 18 -14.91 -8.23 -8.01
C GLU A 18 -14.03 -8.58 -6.80
N GLY A 19 -13.61 -9.84 -6.66
CA GLY A 19 -12.85 -10.33 -5.49
C GLY A 19 -11.33 -10.40 -5.68
N GLN A 20 -10.84 -10.44 -6.93
CA GLN A 20 -9.42 -10.69 -7.21
C GLN A 20 -8.55 -9.43 -7.02
N GLY A 21 -9.11 -8.24 -7.28
CA GLY A 21 -8.40 -6.98 -7.11
C GLY A 21 -8.18 -6.56 -5.64
N MET A 22 -9.10 -6.88 -4.73
CA MET A 22 -9.04 -6.38 -3.34
C MET A 22 -7.79 -6.87 -2.57
N VAL A 23 -7.39 -8.12 -2.80
CA VAL A 23 -6.20 -8.69 -2.15
C VAL A 23 -4.92 -8.09 -2.75
N GLU A 24 -4.88 -7.88 -4.06
CA GLU A 24 -3.73 -7.29 -4.74
C GLU A 24 -3.47 -5.84 -4.28
N TYR A 25 -4.52 -5.02 -4.17
CA TYR A 25 -4.38 -3.66 -3.64
C TYR A 25 -3.96 -3.65 -2.16
N ALA A 26 -4.47 -4.58 -1.34
CA ALA A 26 -4.09 -4.68 0.06
C ALA A 26 -2.58 -5.00 0.23
N LEU A 27 -2.03 -5.89 -0.59
CA LEU A 27 -0.60 -6.23 -0.56
C LEU A 27 0.29 -5.04 -0.97
N ILE A 28 -0.13 -4.25 -1.96
CA ILE A 28 0.58 -3.02 -2.36
C ILE A 28 0.52 -1.97 -1.23
N LEU A 29 -0.62 -1.81 -0.56
CA LEU A 29 -0.75 -0.87 0.56
C LEU A 29 0.16 -1.25 1.74
N VAL A 30 0.28 -2.55 2.06
CA VAL A 30 1.21 -3.04 3.08
C VAL A 30 2.66 -2.73 2.70
N LEU A 31 3.04 -2.96 1.45
CA LEU A 31 4.40 -2.65 0.97
C LEU A 31 4.71 -1.15 1.10
N ILE A 32 3.79 -0.27 0.70
CA ILE A 32 3.94 1.18 0.84
C ILE A 32 4.06 1.57 2.32
N ALA A 33 3.24 0.99 3.20
CA ALA A 33 3.29 1.27 4.63
C ALA A 33 4.66 0.94 5.24
N VAL A 34 5.27 -0.20 4.87
CA VAL A 34 6.61 -0.58 5.31
C VAL A 34 7.65 0.45 4.85
N VAL A 35 7.60 0.86 3.58
CA VAL A 35 8.51 1.88 3.03
C VAL A 35 8.38 3.20 3.79
N VAL A 36 7.15 3.66 4.04
CA VAL A 36 6.90 4.91 4.79
C VAL A 36 7.48 4.84 6.21
N ILE A 37 7.30 3.72 6.92
CA ILE A 37 7.86 3.54 8.26
C ILE A 37 9.39 3.65 8.25
N VAL A 38 10.07 3.00 7.29
CA VAL A 38 11.53 3.07 7.16
C VAL A 38 11.99 4.51 6.92
N VAL A 39 11.31 5.24 6.04
CA VAL A 39 11.62 6.66 5.76
C VAL A 39 11.44 7.52 7.01
N LEU A 40 10.36 7.33 7.77
CA LEU A 40 10.11 8.08 9.00
C LEU A 40 11.17 7.81 10.08
N ILE A 41 11.66 6.58 10.21
CA ILE A 41 12.74 6.24 11.15
C ILE A 41 14.03 7.00 10.80
N ILE A 42 14.42 7.00 9.52
CA ILE A 42 15.62 7.69 9.06
C ILE A 42 15.46 9.20 9.27
N LEU A 43 14.32 9.78 8.88
CA LEU A 43 14.03 11.20 9.07
C LEU A 43 14.04 11.59 10.54
N GLY A 44 13.48 10.77 11.43
CA GLY A 44 13.50 11.01 12.88
C GLY A 44 14.93 11.16 13.43
N ASN A 45 15.84 10.25 13.04
CA ASN A 45 17.25 10.35 13.43
C ASN A 45 17.92 11.61 12.89
N GLN A 46 17.66 11.98 11.64
CA GLN A 46 18.21 13.20 11.03
C GLN A 46 17.73 14.46 11.75
N VAL A 47 16.43 14.54 12.05
CA VAL A 47 15.84 15.67 12.79
C VAL A 47 16.42 15.78 14.19
N GLN A 48 16.60 14.65 14.90
CA GLN A 48 17.24 14.64 16.20
C GLN A 48 18.67 15.18 16.15
N ASN A 49 19.47 14.75 15.18
CA ASN A 49 20.85 15.23 15.01
C ASN A 49 20.90 16.74 14.77
N VAL A 50 20.03 17.27 13.92
CA VAL A 50 19.94 18.72 13.66
C VAL A 50 19.54 19.47 14.93
N PHE A 51 18.56 18.97 15.68
CA PHE A 51 18.13 19.59 16.93
C PHE A 51 19.25 19.62 17.98
N CYS A 52 19.98 18.51 18.15
CA CYS A 52 21.13 18.44 19.04
C CYS A 52 22.23 19.44 18.66
N ASN A 53 22.53 19.58 17.36
CA ASN A 53 23.55 20.52 16.88
C ASN A 53 23.15 21.97 17.18
N ILE A 54 21.89 22.34 16.98
CA ILE A 54 21.39 23.68 17.28
C ILE A 54 21.43 23.93 18.80
N SER A 55 20.92 23.00 19.60
CA SER A 55 20.93 23.12 21.06
C SER A 55 22.35 23.22 21.63
N GLY A 56 23.30 22.46 21.09
CA GLY A 56 24.70 22.50 21.50
C GLY A 56 25.43 23.77 21.08
N GLY A 57 25.01 24.40 19.98
CA GLY A 57 25.55 25.68 19.52
C GLY A 57 24.95 26.90 20.23
N LEU A 58 23.73 26.79 20.77
CA LEU A 58 23.07 27.83 21.56
C LEU A 58 23.38 27.75 23.06
N GLY A 59 23.75 26.58 23.56
CA GLY A 59 24.10 26.33 24.97
C GLY A 59 25.57 26.60 25.31
N GLN A 60 26.38 27.00 24.34
CA GLN A 60 27.72 27.58 24.51
C GLN A 60 27.64 29.10 24.36
#